data_AF-A0A2E3PMB7-F1
#
_entry.id   AF-A0A2E3PMB7-F1
#
_cell.length_a   1.000
_cell.length_b   1.000
_cell.length_c   1.000
_cell.angle_alpha   90.00
_cell.angle_beta   90.00
_cell.angle_gamma   90.00
#
_symmetry.space_group_name_H-M   'P 1'
#
loop_
_entity.id
_entity.type
_entity.pdbx_description
1 polymer ?
#
loop_
_entity_poly.entity_id
_entity_poly.type
_entity_poly.pdbx_seq_one_letter_code
_entity_poly.pdbx_strand_id
1 'polypeptide(L)'
;MFADLAGKNVLVTGASSGIGAAAAVAFARNGATVALHFNGNSQAETLARQIRDEGGAAVASQSMIDGGRSGAIINVSSIAARSGGGSGTTLYSATKGFISTATRGWAKELAKHGIRVNAVSPGVIATPLHDRHTPEKAMEAMRASIPMQRVGTPDECAGTFLYLASAQASGYVTGQVIEVNGGMR
;
A
#
# COMPACT_ATOMS: atom_id res chain seq x y z
N MET A 1 17.88 4.54 -1.56
CA MET A 1 17.12 5.72 -2.02
C MET A 1 16.69 5.46 -3.44
N PHE A 2 15.42 5.68 -3.77
CA PHE A 2 14.88 5.45 -5.12
C PHE A 2 14.87 6.80 -5.86
N ALA A 3 16.00 7.14 -6.47
CA ALA A 3 16.22 8.47 -7.06
C ALA A 3 15.23 8.81 -8.19
N ASP A 4 14.67 7.80 -8.88
CA ASP A 4 13.67 7.99 -9.93
C ASP A 4 12.26 8.38 -9.42
N LEU A 5 12.06 8.39 -8.09
CA LEU A 5 10.85 8.90 -7.44
C LEU A 5 10.90 10.40 -7.15
N ALA A 6 12.06 11.04 -7.23
CA ALA A 6 12.20 12.48 -7.04
C ALA A 6 11.38 13.24 -8.10
N GLY A 7 10.60 14.23 -7.68
CA GLY A 7 9.70 15.00 -8.53
C GLY A 7 8.50 14.22 -9.10
N LYS A 8 8.21 13.00 -8.64
CA LYS A 8 7.00 12.26 -9.03
C LYS A 8 5.81 12.69 -8.18
N ASN A 9 4.65 12.84 -8.81
CA ASN A 9 3.38 13.04 -8.12
C ASN A 9 2.81 11.69 -7.66
N VAL A 10 2.52 11.55 -6.37
CA VAL A 10 2.00 10.31 -5.76
C VAL A 10 0.73 10.62 -4.98
N LEU A 11 -0.36 9.91 -5.27
CA LEU A 11 -1.57 9.94 -4.44
C LEU A 11 -1.60 8.70 -3.54
N VAL A 12 -1.68 8.90 -2.22
CA VAL A 12 -1.88 7.83 -1.25
C VAL A 12 -3.29 7.93 -0.65
N THR A 13 -4.07 6.86 -0.76
CA THR A 13 -5.40 6.75 -0.16
C THR A 13 -5.34 5.97 1.15
N GLY A 14 -6.26 6.25 2.08
CA GLY A 14 -6.21 5.70 3.45
C GLY A 14 -5.00 6.23 4.23
N ALA A 15 -4.47 7.40 3.85
CA ALA A 15 -3.15 7.86 4.29
C ALA A 15 -3.10 8.39 5.74
N SER A 16 -4.22 8.47 6.45
CA SER A 16 -4.30 9.10 7.77
C SER A 16 -3.61 8.34 8.90
N SER A 17 -3.31 7.04 8.73
CA SER A 17 -2.62 6.22 9.74
C SER A 17 -2.03 4.94 9.16
N GLY A 18 -1.23 4.23 9.97
CA GLY A 18 -0.71 2.89 9.64
C GLY A 18 0.08 2.83 8.33
N ILE A 19 -0.18 1.80 7.53
CA ILE A 19 0.55 1.51 6.29
C ILE A 19 0.44 2.66 5.28
N GLY A 20 -0.73 3.30 5.16
CA GLY A 20 -0.92 4.44 4.26
C GLY A 20 -0.07 5.65 4.66
N ALA A 21 -0.03 5.97 5.96
CA ALA A 21 0.82 7.04 6.47
C ALA A 21 2.32 6.75 6.27
N ALA A 22 2.76 5.54 6.58
CA ALA A 22 4.17 5.14 6.39
C ALA A 22 4.60 5.16 4.92
N ALA A 23 3.74 4.69 4.00
CA ALA A 23 3.99 4.80 2.57
C ALA A 23 4.10 6.27 2.12
N ALA A 24 3.19 7.14 2.56
CA ALA A 24 3.22 8.58 2.23
C ALA A 24 4.53 9.25 2.70
N VAL A 25 4.93 9.04 3.96
CA VAL A 25 6.20 9.55 4.51
C VAL A 25 7.41 8.99 3.74
N ALA A 26 7.38 7.71 3.38
CA ALA A 26 8.46 7.09 2.62
C ALA A 26 8.59 7.65 1.20
N PHE A 27 7.48 7.97 0.52
CA PHE A 27 7.49 8.64 -0.78
C PHE A 27 8.08 10.06 -0.68
N ALA A 28 7.61 10.85 0.29
CA ALA A 28 8.12 12.22 0.49
C ALA A 28 9.63 12.24 0.80
N ARG A 29 10.11 11.31 1.64
CA ARG A 29 11.55 11.08 1.90
C ARG A 29 12.38 10.68 0.67
N ASN A 30 11.77 10.26 -0.44
CA ASN A 30 12.45 10.01 -1.71
C ASN A 30 12.22 11.16 -2.73
N GLY A 31 11.78 12.33 -2.25
CA GLY A 31 11.60 13.55 -3.06
C GLY A 31 10.34 13.56 -3.91
N ALA A 32 9.37 12.68 -3.64
CA ALA A 32 8.10 12.67 -4.35
C ALA A 32 7.14 13.72 -3.78
N THR A 33 6.36 14.36 -4.66
CA THR A 33 5.24 15.24 -4.31
C THR A 33 4.05 14.36 -3.91
N VAL A 34 3.74 14.32 -2.60
CA VAL A 34 2.71 13.39 -2.07
C VAL A 34 1.40 14.11 -1.78
N ALA A 35 0.32 13.57 -2.32
CA ALA A 35 -1.05 13.95 -2.00
C ALA A 35 -1.73 12.87 -1.15
N LEU A 36 -2.52 13.31 -0.16
CA LEU A 36 -3.17 12.43 0.80
C LEU A 36 -4.68 12.42 0.60
N HIS A 37 -5.28 11.23 0.64
CA HIS A 37 -6.72 11.06 0.72
C HIS A 37 -7.09 10.16 1.90
N PHE A 38 -8.05 10.59 2.72
CA PHE A 38 -8.51 9.92 3.92
C PHE A 38 -9.93 10.38 4.26
N ASN A 39 -10.66 9.57 5.04
CA ASN A 39 -11.90 10.01 5.67
C ASN A 39 -11.56 10.70 7.01
N GLY A 40 -12.25 11.80 7.34
CA GLY A 40 -11.76 12.84 8.27
C GLY A 40 -11.33 12.35 9.66
N ASN A 41 -10.13 12.76 10.09
CA ASN A 41 -9.60 12.61 11.46
C ASN A 41 -8.49 13.65 11.71
N SER A 42 -8.35 14.16 12.93
CA SER A 42 -7.36 15.20 13.31
C SER A 42 -5.91 14.79 13.07
N GLN A 43 -5.59 13.51 13.21
CA GLN A 43 -4.27 12.93 12.87
C GLN A 43 -3.87 13.20 11.41
N ALA A 44 -4.85 13.23 10.51
CA ALA A 44 -4.62 13.40 9.09
C ALA A 44 -4.26 14.85 8.73
N GLU A 45 -4.75 15.84 9.49
CA GLU A 45 -4.32 17.24 9.35
C GLU A 45 -2.91 17.49 9.87
N THR A 46 -2.45 16.71 10.87
CA THR A 46 -1.06 16.74 11.33
C THR A 46 -0.12 16.16 10.27
N LEU A 47 -0.45 14.99 9.70
CA LEU A 47 0.33 14.42 8.60
C LEU A 47 0.30 15.32 7.35
N ALA A 48 -0.86 15.87 7.01
CA ALA A 48 -0.99 16.81 5.90
C ALA A 48 -0.28 18.15 6.17
N ARG A 49 0.04 18.52 7.42
CA ARG A 49 0.94 19.64 7.72
C ARG A 49 2.39 19.27 7.46
N GLN A 50 2.88 18.14 8.02
CA GLN A 50 4.23 17.64 7.73
C GLN A 50 4.50 17.51 6.22
N ILE A 51 3.53 17.03 5.44
CA ILE A 51 3.69 16.89 3.98
C ILE A 51 3.42 18.21 3.22
N ARG A 52 2.77 19.22 3.81
CA ARG A 52 2.65 20.56 3.19
C ARG A 52 3.89 21.41 3.38
N ASP A 53 4.63 21.20 4.47
CA ASP A 53 5.99 21.74 4.63
C ASP A 53 6.96 21.15 3.58
N GLU A 54 6.55 20.09 2.87
CA GLU A 54 7.25 19.42 1.76
C GLU A 54 6.51 19.55 0.37
N GLY A 55 5.29 20.10 0.34
CA GLY A 55 4.50 20.58 -0.83
C GLY A 55 3.89 19.57 -1.83
N GLY A 56 2.55 19.38 -1.88
CA GLY A 56 1.89 18.58 -2.94
C GLY A 56 0.34 18.51 -3.08
N ALA A 57 -0.15 17.96 -4.23
CA ALA A 57 -1.56 17.72 -4.61
C ALA A 57 -1.75 16.64 -5.74
N ALA A 58 -3.00 16.16 -5.99
CA ALA A 58 -3.36 14.93 -6.76
C ALA A 58 -3.84 15.20 -8.24
N VAL A 59 -4.32 14.28 -9.11
CA VAL A 59 -4.92 12.90 -9.07
C VAL A 59 -4.43 12.02 -10.26
N ALA A 60 -4.73 10.70 -10.29
CA ALA A 60 -4.02 9.68 -11.09
C ALA A 60 -4.72 9.07 -12.36
N SER A 61 -5.45 7.94 -12.28
CA SER A 61 -5.51 6.95 -13.39
C SER A 61 -6.08 7.40 -14.75
N GLN A 62 -7.34 7.83 -14.84
CA GLN A 62 -7.91 8.30 -16.13
C GLN A 62 -7.12 9.53 -16.64
N SER A 63 -6.76 10.43 -15.73
CA SER A 63 -5.90 11.60 -16.00
C SER A 63 -4.45 11.26 -16.39
N MET A 64 -3.99 10.03 -16.17
CA MET A 64 -2.73 9.52 -16.71
C MET A 64 -2.91 9.05 -18.15
N ILE A 65 -3.99 8.31 -18.45
CA ILE A 65 -4.33 7.87 -19.81
C ILE A 65 -4.57 9.08 -20.73
N ASP A 66 -5.47 9.99 -20.33
CA ASP A 66 -5.83 11.19 -21.10
C ASP A 66 -4.63 12.13 -21.27
N GLY A 67 -3.72 12.15 -20.30
CA GLY A 67 -2.48 12.93 -20.34
C GLY A 67 -1.31 12.22 -21.04
N GLY A 68 -1.48 11.00 -21.55
CA GLY A 68 -0.40 10.21 -22.18
C GLY A 68 0.77 9.85 -21.24
N ARG A 69 0.53 9.80 -19.93
CA ARG A 69 1.56 9.62 -18.90
C ARG A 69 1.67 8.17 -18.42
N SER A 70 2.86 7.60 -18.54
CA SER A 70 3.22 6.34 -17.88
C SER A 70 3.25 6.46 -16.35
N GLY A 71 3.15 5.34 -15.64
CA GLY A 71 3.29 5.34 -14.18
C GLY A 71 2.94 4.01 -13.52
N ALA A 72 2.59 4.07 -12.23
CA ALA A 72 2.32 2.90 -11.41
C ALA A 72 1.07 3.09 -10.55
N ILE A 73 0.25 2.04 -10.46
CA ILE A 73 -0.86 1.89 -9.52
C ILE A 73 -0.48 0.76 -8.55
N ILE A 74 -0.55 1.03 -7.25
CA ILE A 74 -0.21 0.05 -6.21
C ILE A 74 -1.41 -0.12 -5.27
N ASN A 75 -2.07 -1.26 -5.36
CA ASN A 75 -3.20 -1.62 -4.53
C ASN A 75 -2.74 -2.19 -3.18
N VAL A 76 -3.65 -2.19 -2.18
CA VAL A 76 -3.40 -2.82 -0.87
C VAL A 76 -4.34 -4.00 -0.67
N SER A 77 -3.80 -5.21 -0.83
CA SER A 77 -4.48 -6.48 -0.58
C SER A 77 -4.34 -6.90 0.90
N SER A 78 -4.28 -8.19 1.20
CA SER A 78 -3.94 -8.80 2.49
C SER A 78 -3.68 -10.29 2.29
N ILE A 79 -2.87 -10.93 3.15
CA ILE A 79 -2.75 -12.40 3.18
C ILE A 79 -4.11 -13.10 3.38
N ALA A 80 -5.09 -12.41 4.00
CA ALA A 80 -6.46 -12.89 4.15
C ALA A 80 -7.16 -13.15 2.80
N ALA A 81 -6.72 -12.49 1.71
CA ALA A 81 -7.18 -12.77 0.34
C ALA A 81 -6.85 -14.20 -0.14
N ARG A 82 -5.84 -14.84 0.47
CA ARG A 82 -5.34 -16.17 0.11
C ARG A 82 -5.77 -17.25 1.11
N SER A 83 -5.81 -16.93 2.41
CA SER A 83 -6.21 -17.89 3.46
C SER A 83 -7.70 -17.89 3.80
N GLY A 84 -8.47 -16.90 3.31
CA GLY A 84 -9.84 -16.64 3.77
C GLY A 84 -9.92 -15.84 5.08
N GLY A 85 -8.79 -15.61 5.75
CA GLY A 85 -8.71 -14.88 7.02
C GLY A 85 -9.21 -15.68 8.22
N GLY A 86 -9.35 -15.01 9.36
CA GLY A 86 -9.90 -15.60 10.59
C GLY A 86 -11.44 -15.60 10.62
N SER A 87 -12.02 -16.31 11.58
CA SER A 87 -13.46 -16.32 11.83
C SER A 87 -14.07 -14.91 11.87
N GLY A 88 -15.16 -14.69 11.14
CA GLY A 88 -15.82 -13.38 11.03
C GLY A 88 -15.22 -12.42 9.99
N THR A 89 -14.07 -12.73 9.37
CA THR A 89 -13.42 -11.83 8.40
C THR A 89 -13.77 -12.10 6.94
N THR A 90 -14.62 -13.09 6.63
CA THR A 90 -14.89 -13.57 5.26
C THR A 90 -15.21 -12.47 4.24
N LEU A 91 -16.03 -11.47 4.60
CA LEU A 91 -16.34 -10.34 3.72
C LEU A 91 -15.10 -9.47 3.43
N TYR A 92 -14.30 -9.16 4.45
CA TYR A 92 -13.03 -8.46 4.28
C TYR A 92 -12.09 -9.27 3.37
N SER A 93 -11.90 -10.55 3.66
CA SER A 93 -11.08 -11.47 2.87
C SER A 93 -11.53 -11.54 1.40
N ALA A 94 -12.84 -11.59 1.14
CA ALA A 94 -13.41 -11.56 -0.20
C ALA A 94 -13.10 -10.24 -0.93
N THR A 95 -13.22 -9.07 -0.28
CA THR A 95 -12.81 -7.79 -0.91
C THR A 95 -11.32 -7.77 -1.25
N LYS A 96 -10.46 -8.35 -0.41
CA LYS A 96 -9.03 -8.45 -0.70
C LYS A 96 -8.72 -9.48 -1.81
N GLY A 97 -9.51 -10.55 -1.90
CA GLY A 97 -9.53 -11.47 -3.05
C GLY A 97 -9.85 -10.74 -4.35
N PHE A 98 -10.92 -9.92 -4.36
CA PHE A 98 -11.25 -9.06 -5.51
C PHE A 98 -10.09 -8.14 -5.89
N ILE A 99 -9.48 -7.42 -4.93
CA ILE A 99 -8.34 -6.53 -5.21
C ILE A 99 -7.15 -7.29 -5.83
N SER A 100 -6.83 -8.49 -5.35
CA SER A 100 -5.80 -9.34 -5.93
C SER A 100 -6.12 -9.76 -7.38
N THR A 101 -7.38 -10.01 -7.70
CA THR A 101 -7.82 -10.35 -9.07
C THR A 101 -7.86 -9.13 -9.98
N ALA A 102 -8.45 -8.02 -9.53
CA ALA A 102 -8.53 -6.74 -10.26
C ALA A 102 -7.14 -6.21 -10.62
N THR A 103 -6.16 -6.32 -9.70
CA THR A 103 -4.74 -5.98 -9.95
C THR A 103 -4.20 -6.68 -11.20
N ARG A 104 -4.53 -7.96 -11.40
CA ARG A 104 -4.09 -8.76 -12.56
C ARG A 104 -4.86 -8.44 -13.85
N GLY A 105 -6.13 -8.04 -13.74
CA GLY A 105 -6.93 -7.56 -14.87
C GLY A 105 -6.42 -6.22 -15.39
N TRP A 106 -6.42 -5.22 -14.51
CA TRP A 106 -5.96 -3.86 -14.82
C TRP A 106 -4.50 -3.82 -15.29
N ALA A 107 -3.62 -4.70 -14.79
CA ALA A 107 -2.26 -4.82 -15.32
C ALA A 107 -2.22 -5.16 -16.82
N LYS A 108 -3.14 -5.99 -17.32
CA LYS A 108 -3.24 -6.34 -18.75
C LYS A 108 -3.87 -5.20 -19.55
N GLU A 109 -4.92 -4.60 -19.02
CA GLU A 109 -5.68 -3.53 -19.69
C GLU A 109 -4.84 -2.25 -19.85
N LEU A 110 -4.04 -1.91 -18.83
CA LEU A 110 -3.34 -0.63 -18.72
C LEU A 110 -1.86 -0.69 -19.15
N ALA A 111 -1.27 -1.88 -19.32
CA ALA A 111 0.12 -2.01 -19.80
C ALA A 111 0.37 -1.32 -21.15
N LYS A 112 -0.62 -1.35 -22.06
CA LYS A 112 -0.53 -0.66 -23.37
C LYS A 112 -0.44 0.87 -23.27
N HIS A 113 -0.76 1.43 -22.10
CA HIS A 113 -0.63 2.87 -21.78
C HIS A 113 0.63 3.18 -20.96
N GLY A 114 1.55 2.22 -20.80
CA GLY A 114 2.75 2.39 -19.97
C GLY A 114 2.44 2.46 -18.47
N ILE A 115 1.29 1.94 -18.03
CA ILE A 115 0.87 1.93 -16.62
C ILE A 115 1.04 0.53 -16.05
N ARG A 116 1.86 0.40 -15.01
CA ARG A 116 2.06 -0.84 -14.25
C ARG A 116 1.05 -0.91 -13.11
N VAL A 117 0.47 -2.08 -12.85
CA VAL A 117 -0.49 -2.27 -11.75
C VAL A 117 -0.05 -3.44 -10.89
N ASN A 118 0.22 -3.20 -9.61
CA ASN A 118 0.65 -4.22 -8.65
C ASN A 118 -0.11 -4.07 -7.33
N ALA A 119 0.11 -4.99 -6.40
CA ALA A 119 -0.41 -4.88 -5.04
C ALA A 119 0.65 -5.25 -3.99
N VAL A 120 0.60 -4.58 -2.85
CA VAL A 120 1.22 -5.04 -1.60
C VAL A 120 0.17 -5.82 -0.82
N SER A 121 0.55 -6.96 -0.24
CA SER A 121 -0.32 -7.84 0.53
C SER A 121 0.25 -8.02 1.95
N PRO A 122 -0.14 -7.14 2.90
CA PRO A 122 0.39 -7.20 4.24
C PRO A 122 -0.07 -8.46 5.01
N GLY A 123 0.81 -8.95 5.87
CA GLY A 123 0.47 -9.87 6.96
C GLY A 123 -0.06 -9.12 8.18
N VAL A 124 0.29 -9.59 9.37
CA VAL A 124 -0.04 -8.90 10.63
C VAL A 124 0.93 -7.74 10.84
N ILE A 125 0.42 -6.50 10.80
CA ILE A 125 1.20 -5.27 10.90
C ILE A 125 0.65 -4.39 12.03
N ALA A 126 1.51 -3.89 12.91
CA ALA A 126 1.16 -3.02 14.03
C ALA A 126 0.53 -1.71 13.51
N THR A 127 -0.80 -1.60 13.62
CA THR A 127 -1.59 -0.50 13.07
C THR A 127 -2.85 -0.29 13.92
N PRO A 128 -3.44 0.94 13.92
CA PRO A 128 -4.71 1.22 14.60
C PRO A 128 -5.91 0.35 14.17
N LEU A 129 -5.78 -0.40 13.07
CA LEU A 129 -6.77 -1.41 12.68
C LEU A 129 -6.77 -2.59 13.66
N HIS A 130 -5.60 -3.10 14.05
CA HIS A 130 -5.49 -4.21 14.99
C HIS A 130 -5.87 -3.78 16.40
N ASP A 131 -5.39 -2.61 16.86
CA ASP A 131 -5.67 -2.04 18.19
C ASP A 131 -7.17 -1.91 18.49
N ARG A 132 -8.01 -1.74 17.46
CA ARG A 132 -9.46 -1.57 17.58
C ARG A 132 -10.28 -2.86 17.41
N HIS A 133 -9.75 -3.86 16.70
CA HIS A 133 -10.54 -5.00 16.24
C HIS A 133 -9.95 -6.38 16.59
N THR A 134 -8.74 -6.45 17.16
CA THR A 134 -8.09 -7.71 17.50
C THR A 134 -7.86 -7.82 19.01
N PRO A 135 -8.56 -8.72 19.73
CA PRO A 135 -8.30 -8.97 21.14
C PRO A 135 -6.85 -9.40 21.39
N GLU A 136 -6.29 -9.07 22.54
CA GLU A 136 -4.88 -9.33 22.90
C GLU A 136 -4.48 -10.81 22.71
N LYS A 137 -5.27 -11.74 23.26
CA LYS A 137 -5.08 -13.20 23.06
C LYS A 137 -5.06 -13.63 21.58
N ALA A 138 -5.82 -12.94 20.72
CA ALA A 138 -5.79 -13.20 19.28
C ALA A 138 -4.53 -12.60 18.62
N MET A 139 -4.05 -11.44 19.07
CA MET A 139 -2.76 -10.87 18.64
C MET A 139 -1.57 -11.75 19.06
N GLU A 140 -1.60 -12.36 20.24
CA GLU A 140 -0.59 -13.32 20.70
C GLU A 140 -0.56 -14.57 19.82
N ALA A 141 -1.72 -15.17 19.56
CA ALA A 141 -1.84 -16.34 18.68
C ALA A 141 -1.38 -16.02 17.24
N MET A 142 -1.76 -14.84 16.72
CA MET A 142 -1.25 -14.34 15.44
C MET A 142 0.27 -14.22 15.45
N ARG A 143 0.87 -13.56 16.45
CA ARG A 143 2.33 -13.42 16.59
C ARG A 143 3.04 -14.77 16.57
N ALA A 144 2.55 -15.75 17.34
CA ALA A 144 3.13 -17.09 17.41
C ALA A 144 3.08 -17.84 16.06
N SER A 145 2.07 -17.57 15.22
CA SER A 145 1.96 -18.17 13.87
C SER A 145 2.87 -17.53 12.81
N ILE A 146 3.50 -16.37 13.08
CA ILE A 146 4.40 -15.70 12.13
C ILE A 146 5.78 -16.37 12.23
N PRO A 147 6.39 -16.89 11.15
CA PRO A 147 7.72 -17.52 11.25
C PRO A 147 8.83 -16.61 11.78
N MET A 148 8.78 -15.29 11.53
CA MET A 148 9.67 -14.31 12.17
C MET A 148 9.33 -13.99 13.65
N GLN A 149 8.32 -14.63 14.24
CA GLN A 149 7.89 -14.54 15.65
C GLN A 149 7.56 -13.11 16.15
N ARG A 150 7.29 -12.19 15.22
CA ARG A 150 6.92 -10.80 15.51
C ARG A 150 5.91 -10.27 14.48
N VAL A 151 5.11 -9.32 14.94
CA VAL A 151 4.29 -8.46 14.10
C VAL A 151 5.22 -7.51 13.31
N GLY A 152 4.88 -7.19 12.07
CA GLY A 152 5.62 -6.22 11.26
C GLY A 152 5.25 -4.77 11.57
N THR A 153 6.08 -3.81 11.16
CA THR A 153 5.75 -2.37 11.28
C THR A 153 5.22 -1.79 9.96
N PRO A 154 4.50 -0.65 9.98
CA PRO A 154 4.05 0.03 8.77
C PRO A 154 5.20 0.39 7.80
N ASP A 155 6.36 0.82 8.33
CA ASP A 155 7.56 1.14 7.56
C ASP A 155 8.14 -0.07 6.82
N GLU A 156 8.00 -1.29 7.36
CA GLU A 156 8.43 -2.52 6.68
C GLU A 156 7.59 -2.82 5.43
N CYS A 157 6.35 -2.34 5.34
CA CYS A 157 5.58 -2.36 4.09
C CYS A 157 6.03 -1.26 3.12
N ALA A 158 6.49 -0.11 3.61
CA ALA A 158 6.79 1.07 2.80
C ALA A 158 7.87 0.81 1.73
N GLY A 159 8.88 0.01 2.05
CA GLY A 159 9.93 -0.38 1.09
C GLY A 159 9.39 -1.07 -0.18
N THR A 160 8.35 -1.89 -0.06
CA THR A 160 7.71 -2.55 -1.21
C THR A 160 6.90 -1.56 -2.06
N PHE A 161 6.26 -0.55 -1.47
CA PHE A 161 5.59 0.50 -2.22
C PHE A 161 6.59 1.33 -3.05
N LEU A 162 7.73 1.70 -2.46
CA LEU A 162 8.79 2.43 -3.17
C LEU A 162 9.37 1.60 -4.33
N TYR A 163 9.67 0.32 -4.07
CA TYR A 163 10.12 -0.62 -5.11
C TYR A 163 9.13 -0.71 -6.27
N LEU A 164 7.85 -0.96 -5.98
CA LEU A 164 6.80 -1.09 -6.99
C LEU A 164 6.51 0.21 -7.76
N ALA A 165 6.74 1.38 -7.15
CA ALA A 165 6.60 2.67 -7.82
C ALA A 165 7.77 2.98 -8.76
N SER A 166 9.00 2.65 -8.33
CA SER A 166 10.22 2.90 -9.09
C SER A 166 10.22 2.14 -10.42
N ALA A 167 10.29 2.89 -11.52
CA ALA A 167 10.44 2.32 -12.85
C ALA A 167 11.88 1.83 -13.07
N GLN A 168 12.86 2.43 -12.40
CA GLN A 168 14.25 1.97 -12.42
C GLN A 168 14.40 0.61 -11.72
N ALA A 169 13.76 0.41 -10.56
CA ALA A 169 13.90 -0.82 -9.79
C ALA A 169 12.92 -1.93 -10.21
N SER A 170 11.71 -1.59 -10.66
CA SER A 170 10.64 -2.57 -10.97
C SER A 170 9.95 -2.33 -12.31
N GLY A 171 10.62 -1.71 -13.28
CA GLY A 171 10.06 -1.37 -14.60
C GLY A 171 9.42 -2.52 -15.38
N TYR A 172 9.84 -3.77 -15.12
CA TYR A 172 9.25 -4.98 -15.72
C TYR A 172 8.31 -5.76 -14.78
N VAL A 173 7.88 -5.15 -13.68
CA VAL A 173 6.97 -5.74 -12.69
C VAL A 173 5.57 -5.14 -12.83
N THR A 174 4.62 -5.96 -13.28
CA THR A 174 3.18 -5.65 -13.34
C THR A 174 2.37 -6.92 -13.08
N GLY A 175 1.13 -6.77 -12.61
CA GLY A 175 0.21 -7.86 -12.25
C GLY A 175 0.58 -8.63 -10.98
N GLN A 176 1.59 -8.20 -10.22
CA GLN A 176 2.09 -8.93 -9.06
C GLN A 176 1.38 -8.54 -7.77
N VAL A 177 1.29 -9.50 -6.85
CA VAL A 177 0.83 -9.31 -5.47
C VAL A 177 1.97 -9.75 -4.55
N ILE A 178 2.68 -8.79 -3.94
CA ILE A 178 3.87 -9.06 -3.12
C ILE A 178 3.45 -9.13 -1.65
N GLU A 179 3.69 -10.28 -1.00
CA GLU A 179 3.37 -10.46 0.42
C GLU A 179 4.46 -9.87 1.33
N VAL A 180 4.06 -9.08 2.33
CA VAL A 180 4.95 -8.51 3.37
C VAL A 180 4.42 -8.96 4.74
N ASN A 181 4.84 -10.16 5.17
CA ASN A 181 4.09 -10.93 6.16
C ASN A 181 4.95 -11.69 7.19
N GLY A 182 6.27 -11.51 7.23
CA GLY A 182 7.14 -12.23 8.16
C GLY A 182 7.24 -13.75 7.93
N GLY A 183 6.94 -14.22 6.72
CA GLY A 183 7.02 -15.62 6.30
C GLY A 183 5.71 -16.41 6.38
N MET A 184 4.60 -15.78 6.77
CA MET A 184 3.29 -16.46 6.87
C MET A 184 2.90 -17.14 5.56
N ARG A 185 2.30 -18.33 5.67
CA ARG A 185 1.71 -19.09 4.56
C ARG A 185 0.23 -19.29 4.81
#